data_AF-A0A1F4QE66-F1
#
_entry.id   AF-A0A1F4QE66-F1
#
_cell.length_a   1.000
_cell.length_b   1.000
_cell.length_c   1.000
_cell.angle_alpha   90.00
_cell.angle_beta   90.00
_cell.angle_gamma   90.00
#
_symmetry.space_group_name_H-M   'P 1'
#
loop_
_entity.id
_entity.type
_entity.pdbx_description
1 polymer ?
#
loop_
_entity_poly.entity_id
_entity_poly.type
_entity_poly.pdbx_seq_one_letter_code
_entity_poly.pdbx_strand_id
1 'polypeptide(L)'
;DASRVGVFNNSAQVWNHTFFWNCMKPAGGGRPTGELAKRIDEAFGSYEKFAEQFKTAAVGRFGSGWGWMVLDGGALKIVSTANADTPMASKQTAVLTVDVWEHAYYLDYQNRRPDFVQAFLDNLVNWDFVAGNLAKAK
;
A
#
# COMPACT_ATOMS: atom_id res chain seq x y z
N ASP A 1 7.54 12.69 -20.36
CA ASP A 1 8.08 12.34 -21.69
C ASP A 1 7.28 11.16 -22.23
N ALA A 2 6.43 11.39 -23.23
CA ALA A 2 5.55 10.36 -23.79
C ALA A 2 6.32 9.21 -24.45
N SER A 3 7.57 9.43 -24.87
CA SER A 3 8.40 8.41 -25.49
C SER A 3 8.87 7.31 -24.52
N ARG A 4 8.76 7.55 -23.21
CA ARG A 4 9.27 6.64 -22.15
C ARG A 4 8.17 5.88 -21.41
N VAL A 5 6.92 5.99 -21.84
CA VAL A 5 5.77 5.37 -21.14
C VAL A 5 5.93 3.85 -20.98
N GLY A 6 6.41 3.16 -22.01
CA GLY A 6 6.64 1.71 -21.94
C GLY A 6 7.68 1.33 -20.88
N VAL A 7 8.81 2.03 -20.84
CA VAL A 7 9.87 1.78 -19.84
C VAL A 7 9.38 2.12 -18.44
N PHE A 8 8.65 3.24 -18.28
CA PHE A 8 8.06 3.64 -17.01
C PHE A 8 7.10 2.58 -16.49
N ASN A 9 6.10 2.19 -17.28
CA ASN A 9 5.08 1.23 -16.85
C ASN A 9 5.69 -0.10 -16.41
N ASN A 10 6.63 -0.64 -17.19
CA ASN A 10 7.24 -1.93 -16.86
C ASN A 10 8.17 -1.83 -15.64
N SER A 11 9.05 -0.83 -15.60
CA SER A 11 9.97 -0.64 -14.46
C SER A 11 9.21 -0.37 -13.16
N ALA A 12 8.16 0.45 -13.24
CA ALA A 12 7.32 0.76 -12.10
C ALA A 12 6.56 -0.48 -11.61
N GLN A 13 6.00 -1.30 -12.50
CA GLN A 13 5.35 -2.55 -12.08
C GLN A 13 6.33 -3.54 -11.45
N VAL A 14 7.56 -3.67 -11.95
CA VAL A 14 8.60 -4.48 -11.29
C VAL A 14 8.84 -4.00 -9.87
N TRP A 15 8.98 -2.68 -9.68
CA TRP A 15 9.19 -2.10 -8.37
C TRP A 15 7.96 -2.27 -7.46
N ASN A 16 6.74 -1.99 -7.97
CA ASN A 16 5.49 -2.08 -7.21
C ASN A 16 5.26 -3.50 -6.68
N HIS A 17 5.41 -4.52 -7.53
CA HIS A 17 5.23 -5.91 -7.10
C HIS A 17 6.33 -6.35 -6.14
N THR A 18 7.59 -5.96 -6.37
CA THR A 18 8.67 -6.26 -5.42
C THR A 18 8.39 -5.65 -4.06
N PHE A 19 7.88 -4.42 -4.02
CA PHE A 19 7.48 -3.75 -2.78
C PHE A 19 6.29 -4.45 -2.12
N PHE A 20 5.27 -4.82 -2.89
CA PHE A 20 4.08 -5.53 -2.41
C PHE A 20 4.41 -6.89 -1.77
N TRP A 21 5.28 -7.68 -2.39
CA TRP A 21 5.72 -8.96 -1.79
C TRP A 21 6.37 -8.75 -0.43
N ASN A 22 7.20 -7.72 -0.28
CA ASN A 22 7.83 -7.39 1.00
C ASN A 22 6.83 -6.84 2.03
N CYS A 23 5.74 -6.20 1.58
CA CYS A 23 4.62 -5.80 2.43
C CYS A 23 3.82 -6.99 2.97
N MET A 24 4.10 -8.23 2.53
CA MET A 24 3.43 -9.44 3.00
C MET A 24 4.40 -10.41 3.70
N LYS A 25 3.89 -11.18 4.65
CA LYS A 25 4.58 -12.33 5.23
C LYS A 25 3.58 -13.40 5.67
N PRO A 26 3.98 -14.69 5.71
CA PRO A 26 3.21 -15.71 6.40
C PRO A 26 2.99 -15.30 7.86
N ALA A 27 1.78 -15.51 8.38
CA ALA A 27 1.37 -15.06 9.71
C ALA A 27 1.65 -13.55 9.94
N GLY A 28 1.35 -12.74 8.91
CA GLY A 28 1.35 -11.29 9.01
C GLY A 28 0.04 -10.77 9.63
N GLY A 29 -0.27 -9.51 9.33
CA GLY A 29 -1.44 -8.83 9.86
C GLY A 29 -1.28 -8.46 11.34
N GLY A 30 -2.38 -8.47 12.09
CA GLY A 30 -2.42 -7.89 13.43
C GLY A 30 -2.21 -6.37 13.41
N ARG A 31 -1.76 -5.79 14.52
CA ARG A 31 -1.53 -4.35 14.65
C ARG A 31 -0.03 -3.99 14.58
N PRO A 32 0.32 -2.83 13.99
CA PRO A 32 1.67 -2.30 14.11
C PRO A 32 1.99 -1.96 15.56
N THR A 33 3.28 -1.87 15.88
CA THR A 33 3.76 -1.50 17.22
C THR A 33 4.82 -0.39 17.14
N GLY A 34 5.28 0.09 18.29
CA GLY A 34 6.38 1.05 18.38
C GLY A 34 6.09 2.39 17.70
N GLU A 35 7.12 2.95 17.06
CA GLU A 35 7.05 4.24 16.37
C GLU A 35 6.00 4.26 15.24
N LEU A 36 5.85 3.14 14.53
CA LEU A 36 4.87 3.05 13.44
C LEU A 36 3.44 3.18 13.97
N ALA A 37 3.11 2.51 15.08
CA ALA A 37 1.79 2.64 15.71
C ALA A 37 1.50 4.08 16.13
N LYS A 38 2.47 4.74 16.76
CA LYS A 38 2.34 6.16 17.17
C LYS A 38 2.08 7.07 15.97
N ARG A 39 2.87 6.91 14.91
CA ARG A 39 2.74 7.72 13.68
C ARG A 39 1.38 7.50 13.00
N ILE A 40 0.87 6.26 13.05
CA ILE A 40 -0.48 5.93 12.57
C ILE A 40 -1.55 6.61 13.43
N ASP A 41 -1.44 6.52 14.75
CA ASP A 41 -2.39 7.16 15.67
C ASP A 41 -2.36 8.69 15.52
N GLU A 42 -1.18 9.30 15.35
CA GLU A 42 -1.03 10.74 15.11
C GLU A 42 -1.68 11.19 13.79
N ALA A 43 -1.50 10.42 12.72
CA ALA A 43 -2.00 10.80 11.39
C ALA A 43 -3.49 10.48 11.18
N PHE A 44 -3.97 9.37 11.73
CA PHE A 44 -5.30 8.81 11.42
C PHE A 44 -6.21 8.73 12.64
N GLY A 45 -5.70 8.97 13.84
CA GLY A 45 -6.42 8.96 15.12
C GLY A 45 -6.51 7.58 15.80
N SER A 46 -6.48 6.50 15.04
CA SER A 46 -6.28 5.13 15.54
C SER A 46 -5.92 4.17 14.40
N TYR A 47 -5.43 2.97 14.73
CA TYR A 47 -5.27 1.89 13.76
C TYR A 47 -6.56 1.56 13.01
N GLU A 48 -7.71 1.52 13.69
CA GLU A 48 -9.00 1.19 13.07
C GLU A 48 -9.39 2.22 12.02
N LYS A 49 -9.20 3.51 12.33
CA LYS A 49 -9.44 4.60 11.38
C LYS A 49 -8.47 4.54 10.19
N PHE A 50 -7.21 4.18 10.43
CA PHE A 50 -6.26 3.92 9.36
C PHE A 50 -6.73 2.77 8.46
N ALA A 51 -7.10 1.62 9.04
CA ALA A 51 -7.51 0.43 8.30
C ALA A 51 -8.77 0.71 7.45
N GLU A 52 -9.74 1.44 8.01
CA GLU A 52 -10.94 1.90 7.30
C GLU A 52 -10.59 2.80 6.12
N GLN A 53 -9.77 3.84 6.34
CA GLN A 53 -9.38 4.79 5.29
C GLN A 53 -8.53 4.11 4.21
N PHE A 54 -7.59 3.24 4.59
CA PHE A 54 -6.72 2.52 3.66
C PHE A 54 -7.53 1.58 2.79
N LYS A 55 -8.42 0.79 3.40
CA LYS A 55 -9.34 -0.09 2.68
C LYS A 55 -10.23 0.70 1.72
N THR A 56 -10.80 1.82 2.18
CA THR A 56 -11.64 2.68 1.34
C THR A 56 -10.88 3.20 0.12
N ALA A 57 -9.65 3.69 0.30
CA ALA A 57 -8.83 4.21 -0.80
C ALA A 57 -8.41 3.12 -1.79
N ALA A 58 -8.05 1.93 -1.31
CA ALA A 58 -7.66 0.79 -2.14
C ALA A 58 -8.86 0.23 -2.93
N VAL A 59 -10.01 0.01 -2.25
CA VAL A 59 -11.24 -0.48 -2.89
C VAL A 59 -11.78 0.53 -3.89
N GLY A 60 -11.79 1.81 -3.52
CA GLY A 60 -12.32 2.92 -4.34
C GLY A 60 -11.48 3.26 -5.58
N ARG A 61 -10.30 2.64 -5.76
CA ARG A 61 -9.50 2.80 -6.98
C ARG A 61 -10.23 2.14 -8.17
N PHE A 62 -10.96 2.92 -8.94
CA PHE A 62 -11.63 2.43 -10.14
C PHE A 62 -10.61 1.93 -11.18
N GLY A 63 -10.87 0.76 -11.76
CA GLY A 63 -9.95 0.07 -12.67
C GLY A 63 -8.76 -0.57 -11.93
N SER A 64 -7.62 -0.61 -12.61
CA SER A 64 -6.37 -1.16 -12.12
C SER A 64 -5.55 -0.14 -11.33
N GLY A 65 -4.87 -0.61 -10.29
CA GLY A 65 -3.98 0.26 -9.51
C GLY A 65 -3.60 -0.30 -8.16
N TRP A 66 -3.24 0.61 -7.26
CA TRP A 66 -2.61 0.29 -5.98
C TRP A 66 -3.15 1.19 -4.87
N GLY A 67 -3.28 0.65 -3.66
CA GLY A 67 -3.52 1.43 -2.44
C GLY A 67 -2.23 1.57 -1.63
N TRP A 68 -1.93 2.77 -1.12
CA TRP A 68 -0.66 3.07 -0.46
C TRP A 68 -0.84 3.78 0.87
N MET A 69 0.04 3.47 1.82
CA MET A 69 0.41 4.39 2.90
C MET A 69 1.78 4.97 2.55
N VAL A 70 1.90 6.28 2.60
CA VAL A 70 3.08 7.02 2.16
C VAL A 70 3.53 8.02 3.21
N LEU A 71 4.79 8.43 3.13
CA LEU A 71 5.28 9.65 3.76
C LEU A 71 5.31 10.78 2.74
N ASP A 72 4.72 11.90 3.10
CA ASP A 72 4.67 13.12 2.31
C ASP A 72 4.99 14.31 3.22
N GLY A 73 6.16 14.92 3.01
CA GLY A 73 6.68 15.96 3.91
C GLY A 73 6.83 15.50 5.37
N GLY A 74 7.10 14.21 5.59
CA GLY A 74 7.25 13.61 6.93
C GLY A 74 5.95 13.11 7.57
N ALA A 75 4.78 13.51 7.06
CA ALA A 75 3.48 13.06 7.54
C ALA A 75 3.03 11.78 6.82
N LEU A 76 2.40 10.86 7.56
CA LEU A 76 1.75 9.69 6.94
C LEU A 76 0.47 10.13 6.23
N LYS A 77 0.28 9.62 5.00
CA LYS A 77 -0.93 9.81 4.21
C LYS A 77 -1.34 8.50 3.55
N ILE A 78 -2.63 8.42 3.20
CA ILE A 78 -3.17 7.35 2.37
C ILE A 78 -3.44 7.91 0.98
N VAL A 79 -2.95 7.23 -0.05
CA VAL A 79 -3.18 7.57 -1.45
C VAL A 79 -3.48 6.31 -2.25
N SER A 80 -4.03 6.47 -3.45
CA SER A 80 -4.08 5.37 -4.43
C SER A 80 -3.53 5.87 -5.76
N THR A 81 -2.98 4.96 -6.55
CA THR A 81 -2.42 5.27 -7.88
C THR A 81 -3.08 4.41 -8.95
N ALA A 82 -3.14 4.92 -10.17
CA ALA A 82 -3.69 4.19 -11.32
C ALA A 82 -2.60 3.41 -12.04
N ASN A 83 -2.93 2.22 -12.53
CA ASN A 83 -2.05 1.40 -13.35
C ASN A 83 -0.66 1.15 -12.69
N ALA A 84 0.40 1.68 -13.30
CA ALA A 84 1.78 1.52 -12.87
C ALA A 84 2.31 2.71 -12.06
N ASP A 85 1.51 3.77 -11.86
CA ASP A 85 1.96 4.95 -11.14
C ASP A 85 2.41 4.62 -9.72
N THR A 86 3.42 5.36 -9.26
CA THR A 86 4.09 5.12 -7.97
C THR A 86 4.09 6.39 -7.13
N PRO A 87 4.06 6.29 -5.78
CA PRO A 87 4.23 7.45 -4.91
C PRO A 87 5.51 8.27 -5.19
N MET A 88 6.59 7.60 -5.61
CA MET A 88 7.88 8.24 -5.92
C MET A 88 7.77 9.22 -7.08
N ALA A 89 6.91 8.97 -8.07
CA ALA A 89 6.65 9.90 -9.17
C ALA A 89 6.01 11.21 -8.68
N SER A 90 5.35 11.18 -7.52
CA SER A 90 4.78 12.35 -6.83
C SER A 90 5.65 12.85 -5.66
N LYS A 91 6.93 12.46 -5.60
CA LYS A 91 7.88 12.82 -4.51
C LYS A 91 7.45 12.36 -3.12
N GLN A 92 6.62 11.32 -3.06
CA GLN A 92 6.22 10.68 -1.81
C GLN A 92 7.01 9.39 -1.62
N THR A 93 7.26 9.01 -0.37
CA THR A 93 7.95 7.76 -0.04
C THR A 93 6.93 6.69 0.32
N ALA A 94 6.93 5.56 -0.39
CA ALA A 94 6.02 4.45 -0.08
C ALA A 94 6.42 3.76 1.24
N VAL A 95 5.43 3.39 2.03
CA VAL A 95 5.62 2.71 3.33
C VAL A 95 4.92 1.35 3.36
N LEU A 96 3.68 1.28 2.83
CA LEU A 96 2.87 0.06 2.66
C LEU A 96 2.15 0.14 1.31
N THR A 97 1.95 -1.00 0.63
CA THR A 97 1.11 -1.09 -0.56
C THR A 97 0.23 -2.33 -0.57
N VAL A 98 -0.88 -2.25 -1.31
CA VAL A 98 -1.70 -3.39 -1.73
C VAL A 98 -2.00 -3.29 -3.23
N ASP A 99 -1.78 -4.38 -3.97
CA ASP A 99 -2.16 -4.49 -5.38
C ASP A 99 -3.68 -4.68 -5.50
N VAL A 100 -4.37 -3.80 -6.22
CA VAL A 100 -5.82 -3.94 -6.51
C VAL A 100 -6.12 -4.09 -8.00
N TRP A 101 -5.12 -4.44 -8.81
CA TRP A 101 -5.36 -5.07 -10.10
C TRP A 101 -6.10 -6.40 -9.91
N GLU A 102 -7.05 -6.71 -10.78
CA GLU A 102 -7.88 -7.93 -10.63
C GLU A 102 -7.02 -9.20 -10.56
N HIS A 103 -5.91 -9.28 -11.31
CA HIS A 103 -5.02 -10.44 -11.26
C HIS A 103 -4.47 -10.75 -9.86
N ALA A 104 -4.43 -9.77 -8.95
CA ALA A 104 -3.90 -9.97 -7.61
C ALA A 104 -4.85 -10.75 -6.68
N TYR A 105 -6.15 -10.82 -7.02
CA TYR A 105 -7.15 -11.41 -6.14
C TYR A 105 -8.25 -12.21 -6.84
N TYR A 106 -8.36 -12.17 -8.17
CA TYR A 106 -9.54 -12.71 -8.85
C TYR A 106 -9.74 -14.21 -8.66
N LEU A 107 -8.65 -14.99 -8.56
CA LEU A 107 -8.75 -16.43 -8.37
C LEU A 107 -9.29 -16.81 -6.97
N ASP A 108 -9.00 -16.01 -5.95
CA ASP A 108 -9.41 -16.29 -4.57
C ASP A 108 -10.69 -15.55 -4.15
N TYR A 109 -10.93 -14.35 -4.70
CA TYR A 109 -11.98 -13.44 -4.27
C TYR A 109 -12.95 -13.00 -5.38
N GLN A 110 -12.62 -13.23 -6.66
CA GLN A 110 -13.42 -12.78 -7.81
C GLN A 110 -13.73 -11.28 -7.70
N ASN A 111 -15.00 -10.87 -7.72
CA ASN A 111 -15.41 -9.47 -7.61
C ASN A 111 -15.32 -8.90 -6.17
N ARG A 112 -14.94 -9.71 -5.18
CA ARG A 112 -14.93 -9.33 -3.76
C ARG A 112 -13.62 -8.65 -3.36
N ARG A 113 -13.24 -7.60 -4.09
CA ARG A 113 -12.09 -6.74 -3.77
C ARG A 113 -12.09 -6.25 -2.31
N PRO A 114 -13.24 -5.85 -1.70
CA PRO A 114 -13.26 -5.47 -0.28
C PRO A 114 -12.82 -6.58 0.67
N ASP A 115 -13.18 -7.84 0.37
CA ASP A 115 -12.80 -8.99 1.19
C ASP A 115 -11.30 -9.27 1.07
N PHE A 116 -10.75 -9.17 -0.15
CA PHE A 116 -9.32 -9.31 -0.40
C PHE A 116 -8.48 -8.28 0.38
N VAL A 117 -8.84 -6.99 0.30
CA VAL A 117 -8.10 -5.94 1.01
C VAL A 117 -8.23 -6.09 2.53
N GLN A 118 -9.38 -6.56 3.02
CA GLN A 118 -9.56 -6.89 4.43
C GLN A 118 -8.65 -8.06 4.84
N ALA A 119 -8.63 -9.15 4.08
CA ALA A 119 -7.79 -10.31 4.35
C ALA A 119 -6.29 -9.95 4.34
N PHE A 120 -5.88 -9.05 3.43
CA PHE A 120 -4.53 -8.50 3.41
C PHE A 120 -4.18 -7.80 4.73
N LEU A 121 -5.01 -6.86 5.19
CA LEU A 121 -4.80 -6.13 6.45
C LEU A 121 -4.79 -7.05 7.67
N ASP A 122 -5.73 -7.99 7.73
CA ASP A 122 -5.93 -8.84 8.91
C ASP A 122 -4.86 -9.92 9.05
N ASN A 123 -4.32 -10.44 7.93
CA ASN A 123 -3.55 -11.68 7.93
C ASN A 123 -2.20 -11.63 7.21
N LEU A 124 -1.94 -10.63 6.35
CA LEU A 124 -0.77 -10.66 5.46
C LEU A 124 0.22 -9.54 5.71
N VAL A 125 -0.21 -8.36 6.18
CA VAL A 125 0.70 -7.20 6.31
C VAL A 125 1.93 -7.52 7.15
N ASN A 126 3.09 -7.26 6.57
CA ASN A 126 4.38 -7.35 7.24
C ASN A 126 4.74 -6.01 7.91
N TRP A 127 4.26 -5.81 9.14
CA TRP A 127 4.50 -4.57 9.87
C TRP A 127 5.99 -4.28 10.15
N ASP A 128 6.85 -5.31 10.18
CA ASP A 128 8.30 -5.14 10.36
C ASP A 128 8.92 -4.42 9.14
N PHE A 129 8.52 -4.81 7.93
CA PHE A 129 8.96 -4.15 6.69
C PHE A 129 8.44 -2.70 6.62
N VAL A 130 7.17 -2.50 6.97
CA VAL A 130 6.53 -1.17 7.01
C VAL A 130 7.26 -0.24 7.98
N ALA A 131 7.59 -0.72 9.19
CA ALA A 131 8.36 0.03 10.17
C ALA A 131 9.79 0.31 9.68
N GLY A 132 10.43 -0.64 9.00
CA GLY A 132 11.73 -0.44 8.38
C GLY A 132 11.75 0.65 7.32
N ASN A 133 10.71 0.75 6.48
CA ASN A 133 10.58 1.83 5.49
C ASN A 133 10.43 3.19 6.16
N LEU A 134 9.59 3.27 7.21
CA LEU A 134 9.41 4.48 8.01
C LEU A 134 10.72 4.96 8.65
N ALA A 135 11.54 4.05 9.16
CA ALA A 135 12.82 4.36 9.78
C ALA A 135 13.87 4.89 8.80
N LYS A 136 13.90 4.35 7.56
CA LYS A 136 14.83 4.77 6.49
C LYS A 136 14.48 6.12 5.87
N ALA A 137 13.23 6.54 5.99
CA ALA A 137 12.73 7.79 5.42
C ALA A 137 12.88 9.00 6.36
N LYS A 138 13.57 8.83 7.49
CA LYS A 138 13.97 9.92 8.41
C LYS A 138 15.16 10.69 7.88
#